data_AF-R6XJB4-F1
#
_entry.id   AF-R6XJB4-F1
#
_cell.length_a   1.000
_cell.length_b   1.000
_cell.length_c   1.000
_cell.angle_alpha   90.00
_cell.angle_beta   90.00
_cell.angle_gamma   90.00
#
_symmetry.space_group_name_H-M   'P 1'
#
loop_
_entity.id
_entity.type
_entity.pdbx_description
1 polymer ?
#
loop_
_entity_poly.entity_id
_entity_poly.type
_entity_poly.pdbx_seq_one_letter_code
_entity_poly.pdbx_strand_id
1 'polypeptide(L)'
;MKSKKERKEKRQSIFKEFIAFINKGNAIALAIGVILGGAFNAIVTAINKNIISPIIALCLGDTDLTNSLQTVLKYRTADATDVANGLATTVGEQIPGIVISWGAFIQSVIDFLLIAIILFAMVKITSSIVNKAKAAGEKLVKKNKEDEPVEETPEVVEPAVVEVPQDIELLTEIRDLLKENKEKNE
;
A
#
# COMPACT_ATOMS: atom_id res chain seq x y z
N MET A 1 -42.94 20.66 -31.47
CA MET A 1 -41.69 19.84 -31.49
C MET A 1 -40.65 20.44 -30.54
N LYS A 2 -40.76 20.23 -29.22
CA LYS A 2 -39.65 20.47 -28.27
C LYS A 2 -39.10 19.12 -27.87
N SER A 3 -38.22 18.57 -28.71
CA SER A 3 -37.73 17.21 -28.50
C SER A 3 -36.28 17.11 -28.95
N LYS A 4 -35.48 16.45 -28.11
CA LYS A 4 -34.06 16.09 -28.26
C LYS A 4 -32.97 17.09 -27.84
N LYS A 5 -33.10 18.41 -27.99
CA LYS A 5 -31.99 19.33 -27.65
C LYS A 5 -31.83 19.60 -26.14
N GLU A 6 -32.92 19.93 -25.43
CA GLU A 6 -32.90 20.25 -23.99
C GLU A 6 -32.59 19.04 -23.08
N ARG A 7 -32.85 17.80 -23.55
CA ARG A 7 -32.51 16.57 -22.79
C ARG A 7 -31.02 16.22 -22.84
N LYS A 8 -30.26 16.75 -23.80
CA LYS A 8 -28.81 16.51 -23.92
C LYS A 8 -27.99 17.38 -22.96
N GLU A 9 -28.42 18.59 -22.64
CA GLU A 9 -27.68 19.50 -21.73
C GLU A 9 -27.71 19.05 -20.27
N LYS A 10 -28.87 18.59 -19.76
CA LYS A 10 -28.98 18.10 -18.36
C LYS A 10 -28.13 16.85 -18.07
N ARG A 11 -27.86 16.01 -19.07
CA ARG A 11 -27.01 14.81 -18.90
C ARG A 11 -25.52 15.13 -18.80
N GLN A 12 -25.07 16.29 -19.27
CA GLN A 12 -23.68 16.71 -19.15
C GLN A 12 -23.40 17.48 -17.85
N SER A 13 -24.42 17.83 -17.06
CA SER A 13 -24.21 18.57 -15.81
C SER A 13 -23.81 17.64 -14.66
N ILE A 14 -24.42 16.46 -14.48
CA ILE A 14 -24.04 15.57 -13.36
C ILE A 14 -22.59 15.08 -13.47
N PHE A 15 -22.11 14.73 -14.67
CA PHE A 15 -20.71 14.34 -14.86
C PHE A 15 -19.75 15.51 -14.64
N LYS A 16 -20.10 16.72 -15.11
CA LYS A 16 -19.28 17.92 -14.89
C LYS A 16 -19.30 18.38 -13.43
N GLU A 17 -20.44 18.27 -12.75
CA GLU A 17 -20.61 18.53 -11.32
C GLU A 17 -19.85 17.51 -10.48
N PHE A 18 -19.83 16.24 -10.88
CA PHE A 18 -19.03 15.20 -10.25
C PHE A 18 -17.52 15.44 -10.43
N ILE A 19 -17.06 15.78 -11.64
CA ILE A 19 -15.67 16.15 -11.86
C ILE A 19 -15.31 17.45 -11.13
N ALA A 20 -16.20 18.45 -11.10
CA ALA A 20 -15.99 19.67 -10.33
C ALA A 20 -15.98 19.43 -8.81
N PHE A 21 -16.74 18.45 -8.32
CA PHE A 21 -16.75 18.02 -6.92
C PHE A 21 -15.46 17.28 -6.55
N ILE A 22 -15.05 16.33 -7.39
CA ILE A 22 -13.79 15.59 -7.22
C ILE A 22 -12.58 16.55 -7.30
N ASN A 23 -12.59 17.52 -8.21
CA ASN A 23 -11.51 18.50 -8.36
C ASN A 23 -11.50 19.55 -7.24
N LYS A 24 -12.61 19.74 -6.52
CA LYS A 24 -12.66 20.63 -5.34
C LYS A 24 -12.02 20.02 -4.10
N GLY A 25 -11.74 18.71 -4.08
CA GLY A 25 -11.17 18.03 -2.93
C GLY A 25 -9.95 17.17 -3.29
N ASN A 26 -9.13 16.84 -2.30
CA ASN A 26 -8.04 15.87 -2.44
C ASN A 26 -8.53 14.40 -2.61
N ALA A 27 -9.77 14.22 -3.09
CA ALA A 27 -10.46 12.94 -3.19
C ALA A 27 -9.84 12.04 -4.27
N ILE A 28 -9.29 12.62 -5.36
CA ILE A 28 -8.56 11.85 -6.38
C ILE A 28 -7.33 11.20 -5.77
N ALA A 29 -6.50 11.95 -5.05
CA ALA A 29 -5.27 11.41 -4.46
C ALA A 29 -5.59 10.33 -3.41
N LEU A 30 -6.63 10.54 -2.60
CA LEU A 30 -7.11 9.53 -1.65
C LEU A 30 -7.59 8.27 -2.37
N ALA A 31 -8.40 8.41 -3.42
CA ALA A 31 -8.92 7.28 -4.20
C ALA A 31 -7.78 6.47 -4.85
N ILE A 32 -6.80 7.15 -5.44
CA ILE A 32 -5.60 6.53 -6.00
C ILE A 32 -4.82 5.80 -4.89
N GLY A 33 -4.65 6.42 -3.72
CA GLY A 33 -3.98 5.81 -2.58
C GLY A 33 -4.65 4.52 -2.09
N VAL A 34 -5.98 4.48 -2.03
CA VAL A 34 -6.73 3.27 -1.63
C VAL A 34 -6.62 2.17 -2.69
N ILE A 35 -6.73 2.51 -3.97
CA ILE A 35 -6.61 1.53 -5.07
C ILE A 35 -5.20 0.94 -5.13
N LEU A 36 -4.16 1.78 -5.05
CA LEU A 36 -2.78 1.31 -5.00
C LEU A 36 -2.51 0.50 -3.73
N GLY A 37 -3.04 0.93 -2.57
CA GLY A 37 -2.91 0.19 -1.31
C GLY A 37 -3.51 -1.20 -1.39
N GLY A 38 -4.71 -1.34 -1.98
CA GLY A 38 -5.37 -2.63 -2.20
C GLY A 38 -4.59 -3.53 -3.17
N ALA A 39 -4.13 -2.99 -4.29
CA ALA A 39 -3.34 -3.74 -5.26
C ALA A 39 -1.98 -4.19 -4.69
N PHE A 40 -1.32 -3.32 -3.93
CA PHE A 40 -0.05 -3.63 -3.28
C PHE A 40 -0.20 -4.72 -2.22
N ASN A 41 -1.25 -4.67 -1.40
CA ASN A 41 -1.55 -5.73 -0.43
C ASN A 41 -1.82 -7.08 -1.11
N ALA A 42 -2.49 -7.08 -2.27
CA ALA A 42 -2.71 -8.29 -3.05
C ALA A 42 -1.39 -8.91 -3.55
N ILE A 43 -0.44 -8.09 -4.03
CA ILE A 43 0.90 -8.55 -4.44
C ILE A 43 1.65 -9.16 -3.25
N VAL A 44 1.62 -8.48 -2.10
CA VAL A 44 2.28 -8.95 -0.88
C VAL A 44 1.69 -10.28 -0.41
N THR A 45 0.37 -10.39 -0.41
CA THR A 45 -0.35 -11.62 -0.06
C THR A 45 -0.02 -12.76 -1.03
N ALA A 46 0.08 -12.47 -2.33
CA ALA A 46 0.45 -13.45 -3.34
C ALA A 46 1.88 -13.95 -3.17
N ILE A 47 2.84 -13.07 -2.81
CA ILE A 47 4.22 -13.48 -2.51
C ILE A 47 4.25 -14.35 -1.26
N ASN A 48 3.53 -13.96 -0.20
CA ASN A 48 3.47 -14.75 1.03
C ASN A 48 2.96 -16.17 0.72
N LYS A 49 1.76 -16.26 0.12
CA LYS A 49 1.07 -17.53 -0.11
C LYS A 49 1.76 -18.44 -1.12
N ASN A 50 2.30 -17.88 -2.22
CA ASN A 50 2.79 -18.70 -3.34
C ASN A 50 4.31 -18.93 -3.32
N ILE A 51 5.08 -18.11 -2.60
CA ILE A 51 6.55 -18.21 -2.59
C ILE A 51 7.04 -18.54 -1.18
N ILE A 52 6.62 -17.77 -0.18
CA ILE A 52 7.16 -17.90 1.17
C ILE A 52 6.59 -19.13 1.88
N SER A 53 5.27 -19.33 1.89
CA SER A 53 4.68 -20.50 2.54
C SER A 53 5.25 -21.84 2.01
N PRO A 54 5.43 -22.06 0.69
CA PRO A 54 6.07 -23.28 0.20
C PRO A 54 7.54 -23.43 0.60
N ILE A 55 8.32 -22.33 0.64
CA ILE A 55 9.72 -22.38 1.09
C ILE A 55 9.81 -22.72 2.57
N ILE A 56 8.91 -22.16 3.38
CA ILE A 56 8.82 -22.45 4.82
C ILE A 56 8.38 -23.90 5.02
N ALA A 57 7.38 -24.39 4.26
CA ALA A 57 6.93 -25.77 4.31
C ALA A 57 8.04 -26.76 3.93
N LEU A 58 8.90 -26.41 2.98
CA LEU A 58 10.06 -27.22 2.62
C LEU A 58 11.11 -27.24 3.74
N CYS A 59 11.29 -26.13 4.46
CA CYS A 59 12.37 -25.97 5.44
C CYS A 59 12.00 -26.43 6.86
N LEU A 60 10.75 -26.20 7.29
CA LEU A 60 10.23 -26.57 8.62
C LEU A 60 9.33 -27.82 8.62
N GLY A 61 9.05 -28.40 7.45
CA GLY A 61 8.08 -29.49 7.31
C GLY A 61 6.66 -28.97 7.15
N ASP A 62 5.67 -29.85 7.26
CA ASP A 62 4.26 -29.52 6.99
C ASP A 62 3.77 -28.37 7.88
N THR A 63 3.51 -27.22 7.25
CA THR A 63 3.05 -25.98 7.93
C THR A 63 1.56 -25.99 8.24
N ASP A 64 0.84 -27.10 7.98
CA ASP A 64 -0.58 -27.22 8.27
C ASP A 64 -0.85 -27.44 9.77
N LEU A 65 -0.56 -26.40 10.54
CA LEU A 65 -0.97 -26.27 11.94
C LEU A 65 -2.50 -26.25 12.06
N THR A 66 -3.20 -25.88 10.99
CA THR A 66 -4.67 -25.79 10.88
C THR A 66 -5.39 -27.06 11.33
N ASN A 67 -4.88 -28.23 10.95
CA ASN A 67 -5.54 -29.52 11.18
C ASN A 67 -5.06 -30.24 12.44
N SER A 68 -3.88 -29.88 12.96
CA SER A 68 -3.24 -30.57 14.09
C SER A 68 -3.72 -30.07 15.47
N LEU A 69 -4.24 -28.84 15.55
CA LEU A 69 -4.69 -28.22 16.80
C LEU A 69 -6.19 -27.87 16.75
N GLN A 70 -7.04 -28.88 16.61
CA GLN A 70 -8.49 -28.74 16.72
C GLN A 70 -9.00 -29.37 18.01
N THR A 71 -9.74 -28.59 18.82
CA THR A 71 -10.45 -29.12 19.98
C THR A 71 -11.92 -29.30 19.61
N VAL A 72 -12.39 -30.53 19.61
CA VAL A 72 -13.80 -30.87 19.38
C VAL A 72 -14.58 -30.62 20.66
N LEU A 73 -15.45 -29.61 20.66
CA LEU A 73 -16.30 -29.27 21.80
C LEU A 73 -17.60 -30.10 21.83
N LYS A 74 -18.12 -30.45 20.66
CA LYS A 74 -19.27 -31.35 20.51
C LYS A 74 -19.12 -32.16 19.24
N TYR A 75 -19.32 -33.47 19.36
CA TYR A 75 -19.51 -34.34 18.20
C TYR A 75 -20.92 -34.14 17.65
N ARG A 76 -21.04 -34.06 16.33
CA ARG A 76 -22.31 -34.01 15.60
C ARG A 76 -22.40 -35.29 14.76
N THR A 77 -23.61 -35.80 14.57
CA THR A 77 -23.84 -36.88 13.61
C THR A 77 -23.71 -36.34 12.20
N ALA A 78 -22.84 -36.96 11.40
CA ALA A 78 -22.61 -36.58 10.01
C ALA A 78 -23.91 -36.62 9.21
N ASP A 79 -24.25 -35.49 8.61
CA ASP A 79 -25.40 -35.33 7.72
C ASP A 79 -25.04 -35.78 6.29
N ALA A 80 -26.03 -35.93 5.41
CA ALA A 80 -25.77 -36.33 4.02
C ALA A 80 -24.82 -35.37 3.26
N THR A 81 -24.75 -34.10 3.67
CA THR A 81 -23.81 -33.10 3.14
C THR A 81 -22.37 -33.30 3.61
N ASP A 82 -22.16 -33.91 4.77
CA ASP A 82 -20.82 -34.09 5.34
C ASP A 82 -20.10 -35.29 4.71
N VAL A 83 -20.86 -36.30 4.28
CA VAL A 83 -20.36 -37.41 3.46
C VAL A 83 -19.97 -36.93 2.06
N ALA A 84 -20.74 -36.00 1.48
CA ALA A 84 -20.45 -35.43 0.17
C ALA A 84 -19.17 -34.56 0.15
N ASN A 85 -18.85 -33.92 1.27
CA ASN A 85 -17.64 -33.12 1.43
C ASN A 85 -16.41 -33.94 1.86
N GLY A 86 -16.56 -35.26 2.02
CA GLY A 86 -15.48 -36.16 2.43
C GLY A 86 -15.11 -36.07 3.91
N LEU A 87 -15.95 -35.45 4.75
CA LEU A 87 -15.72 -35.35 6.20
C LEU A 87 -16.19 -36.59 6.98
N ALA A 88 -17.03 -37.45 6.39
CA ALA A 88 -17.48 -38.71 6.97
C ALA A 88 -17.61 -39.78 5.89
N THR A 89 -17.41 -41.05 6.26
CA THR A 89 -17.55 -42.17 5.32
C THR A 89 -19.01 -42.65 5.25
N THR A 90 -19.78 -42.43 6.32
CA THR A 90 -21.20 -42.84 6.40
C THR A 90 -22.07 -41.79 7.11
N VAL A 91 -23.34 -41.71 6.70
CA VAL A 91 -24.34 -40.84 7.35
C VAL A 91 -24.61 -41.39 8.75
N GLY A 92 -24.43 -40.57 9.79
CA GLY A 92 -24.52 -40.98 11.20
C GLY A 92 -23.18 -41.24 11.90
N GLU A 93 -22.05 -41.11 11.20
CA GLU A 93 -20.72 -41.14 11.82
C GLU A 93 -20.52 -39.94 12.76
N GLN A 94 -19.89 -40.14 13.92
CA GLN A 94 -19.60 -39.04 14.85
C GLN A 94 -18.46 -38.19 14.31
N ILE A 95 -18.82 -37.09 13.65
CA ILE A 95 -17.86 -36.09 13.20
C ILE A 95 -17.70 -34.99 14.24
N PRO A 96 -16.55 -34.30 14.25
CA PRO A 96 -16.39 -33.07 15.00
C PRO A 96 -17.43 -32.03 14.56
N GLY A 97 -18.40 -31.71 15.43
CA GLY A 97 -19.50 -30.80 15.11
C GLY A 97 -19.14 -29.35 15.37
N ILE A 98 -18.81 -29.02 16.62
CA ILE A 98 -18.29 -27.71 16.99
C ILE A 98 -16.81 -27.90 17.32
N VAL A 99 -15.95 -27.35 16.48
CA VAL A 99 -14.50 -27.39 16.61
C VAL A 99 -13.95 -25.99 16.85
N ILE A 100 -13.03 -25.86 17.82
CA ILE A 100 -12.15 -24.71 17.92
C ILE A 100 -10.84 -25.07 17.20
N SER A 101 -10.61 -24.44 16.05
CA SER A 101 -9.38 -24.60 15.27
C SER A 101 -8.31 -23.63 15.75
N TRP A 102 -7.65 -23.94 16.87
CA TRP A 102 -6.49 -23.17 17.37
C TRP A 102 -5.37 -23.09 16.32
N GLY A 103 -5.24 -24.16 15.54
CA GLY A 103 -4.34 -24.24 14.40
C GLY A 103 -4.53 -23.12 13.38
N ALA A 104 -5.77 -22.87 12.96
CA ALA A 104 -6.11 -21.83 11.99
C ALA A 104 -5.80 -20.43 12.54
N PHE A 105 -6.03 -20.21 13.83
CA PHE A 105 -5.71 -18.96 14.49
C PHE A 105 -4.20 -18.71 14.52
N ILE A 106 -3.42 -19.68 14.97
CA ILE A 106 -1.95 -19.57 15.04
C ILE A 106 -1.37 -19.39 13.63
N GLN A 107 -1.90 -20.10 12.63
CA GLN A 107 -1.52 -19.90 11.24
C GLN A 107 -1.79 -18.46 10.78
N SER A 108 -2.95 -17.89 11.10
CA SER A 108 -3.25 -16.50 10.74
C SER A 108 -2.31 -15.48 11.40
N VAL A 109 -1.82 -15.76 12.61
CA VAL A 109 -0.82 -14.93 13.29
C VAL A 109 0.54 -15.04 12.59
N ILE A 110 0.94 -16.25 12.16
CA ILE A 110 2.17 -16.46 11.39
C ILE A 110 2.10 -15.73 10.05
N ASP A 111 0.99 -15.88 9.32
CA ASP A 111 0.76 -15.19 8.04
C ASP A 111 0.80 -13.67 8.19
N PHE A 112 0.20 -13.12 9.25
CA PHE A 112 0.29 -11.70 9.55
C PHE A 112 1.73 -11.24 9.80
N LEU A 113 2.50 -12.02 10.58
CA LEU A 113 3.90 -11.72 10.86
C LEU A 113 4.75 -11.77 9.59
N LEU A 114 4.50 -12.74 8.71
CA LEU A 114 5.18 -12.86 7.42
C LEU A 114 4.85 -11.69 6.49
N ILE A 115 3.57 -11.31 6.38
CA ILE A 115 3.14 -10.14 5.60
C ILE A 115 3.84 -8.87 6.12
N ALA A 116 3.94 -8.69 7.44
CA ALA A 116 4.64 -7.55 8.03
C ALA A 116 6.14 -7.54 7.65
N ILE A 117 6.82 -8.68 7.70
CA ILE A 117 8.23 -8.81 7.31
C ILE A 117 8.41 -8.53 5.80
N ILE A 118 7.49 -9.00 4.95
CA ILE A 118 7.52 -8.76 3.50
C ILE A 118 7.32 -7.27 3.20
N LEU A 119 6.36 -6.61 3.84
CA LEU A 119 6.14 -5.17 3.70
C LEU A 119 7.39 -4.38 4.10
N PHE A 120 8.00 -4.74 5.23
CA PHE A 120 9.25 -4.12 5.67
C PHE A 120 10.39 -4.32 4.67
N ALA A 121 10.58 -5.55 4.17
CA ALA A 121 11.60 -5.86 3.18
C ALA A 121 11.39 -5.08 1.87
N MET A 122 10.16 -4.98 1.38
CA MET A 122 9.80 -4.23 0.17
C MET A 122 10.11 -2.74 0.31
N VAL A 123 9.70 -2.11 1.42
CA VAL A 123 10.02 -0.71 1.69
C VAL A 123 11.53 -0.51 1.80
N LYS A 124 12.23 -1.44 2.49
CA LYS A 124 13.70 -1.40 2.63
C LYS A 124 14.42 -1.51 1.30
N ILE A 125 13.96 -2.35 0.37
CA ILE A 125 14.56 -2.48 -0.97
C ILE A 125 14.43 -1.15 -1.72
N THR A 126 13.24 -0.56 -1.73
CA THR A 126 13.01 0.74 -2.39
C THR A 126 13.89 1.84 -1.78
N SER A 127 13.93 1.97 -0.45
CA SER A 127 14.81 2.94 0.22
C SER A 127 16.30 2.66 -0.01
N SER A 128 16.70 1.38 -0.07
CA SER A 128 18.09 0.99 -0.32
C SER A 128 18.54 1.30 -1.75
N ILE A 129 17.68 1.12 -2.75
CA ILE A 129 17.97 1.46 -4.15
C ILE A 129 18.10 2.98 -4.30
N VAL A 130 17.16 3.75 -3.74
CA VAL A 130 17.19 5.22 -3.80
C VAL A 130 18.45 5.78 -3.11
N ASN A 131 18.81 5.23 -1.94
CA ASN A 131 20.01 5.65 -1.21
C ASN A 131 21.31 5.24 -1.93
N LYS A 132 21.34 4.07 -2.58
CA LYS A 132 22.49 3.64 -3.40
C LYS A 132 22.63 4.47 -4.69
N ALA A 133 21.52 4.84 -5.33
CA ALA A 133 21.53 5.69 -6.52
C ALA A 133 22.04 7.11 -6.20
N LYS A 134 21.61 7.69 -5.07
CA LYS A 134 22.14 8.98 -4.59
C LYS A 134 23.63 8.89 -4.23
N ALA A 135 24.06 7.83 -3.53
CA ALA A 135 25.47 7.63 -3.18
C ALA A 135 26.39 7.36 -4.39
N ALA A 136 25.87 6.78 -5.48
CA ALA A 136 26.62 6.60 -6.71
C ALA A 136 26.79 7.91 -7.48
N GLY A 137 25.75 8.75 -7.55
CA GLY A 137 25.83 10.09 -8.15
C GLY A 137 26.81 11.01 -7.43
N GLU A 138 26.84 10.96 -6.09
CA GLU A 138 27.73 11.79 -5.27
C GLU A 138 29.22 11.42 -5.44
N LYS A 139 29.54 10.16 -5.74
CA LYS A 139 30.91 9.70 -6.03
C LYS A 139 31.41 10.11 -7.41
N LEU A 140 30.51 10.27 -8.38
CA LEU A 140 30.84 10.78 -9.72
C LEU A 140 31.10 12.29 -9.70
N VAL A 141 30.35 13.05 -8.88
CA VAL A 141 30.55 14.50 -8.68
C VAL A 141 31.86 14.81 -7.94
N LYS A 142 32.34 13.93 -7.05
CA LYS A 142 33.64 14.09 -6.37
C LYS A 142 34.86 13.69 -7.23
N LYS A 143 34.70 12.87 -8.27
CA LYS A 143 35.82 12.46 -9.14
C LYS A 143 36.11 13.46 -10.27
N ASN A 144 35.13 14.29 -10.64
CA ASN A 144 35.24 15.23 -11.78
C ASN A 144 35.51 16.69 -11.36
N LYS A 145 36.03 16.95 -10.16
CA LYS A 145 36.23 18.31 -9.62
C LYS A 145 37.70 18.81 -9.61
N GLU A 146 38.58 18.24 -10.43
CA GLU A 146 39.99 18.70 -10.54
C GLU A 146 40.39 19.36 -11.87
N ASP A 147 39.55 19.44 -12.91
CA ASP A 147 39.91 20.17 -14.14
C ASP A 147 38.75 21.05 -14.65
N GLU A 148 38.73 22.30 -14.19
CA GLU A 148 38.34 23.58 -14.83
C GLU A 148 37.08 23.74 -15.77
N PRO A 149 36.56 24.98 -15.99
CA PRO A 149 35.16 25.33 -15.70
C PRO A 149 34.31 25.82 -16.89
N VAL A 150 32.98 25.96 -16.63
CA VAL A 150 31.91 26.67 -17.40
C VAL A 150 31.67 26.10 -18.81
N GLU A 151 30.47 25.90 -19.37
CA GLU A 151 29.20 26.62 -19.37
C GLU A 151 28.16 25.72 -20.09
N GLU A 152 26.87 26.08 -20.02
CA GLU A 152 25.68 25.46 -20.65
C GLU A 152 24.89 24.40 -19.85
N THR A 153 24.17 24.91 -18.84
CA THR A 153 22.74 24.62 -18.65
C THR A 153 21.95 24.92 -19.94
N PRO A 154 20.85 24.19 -20.24
CA PRO A 154 19.60 24.47 -19.52
C PRO A 154 18.84 23.23 -19.00
N GLU A 155 18.40 23.35 -17.75
CA GLU A 155 17.13 22.94 -17.14
C GLU A 155 16.62 21.50 -17.32
N VAL A 156 16.74 20.65 -16.27
CA VAL A 156 15.77 20.44 -15.16
C VAL A 156 14.68 19.42 -15.50
N VAL A 157 14.73 18.26 -14.83
CA VAL A 157 13.62 17.84 -13.95
C VAL A 157 14.19 17.05 -12.77
N GLU A 158 14.41 17.75 -11.66
CA GLU A 158 14.82 17.22 -10.35
C GLU A 158 13.72 16.34 -9.75
N PRO A 159 14.06 15.21 -9.11
CA PRO A 159 13.13 14.45 -8.30
C PRO A 159 12.99 15.10 -6.92
N ALA A 160 11.78 15.61 -6.63
CA ALA A 160 11.26 15.81 -5.28
C ALA A 160 12.15 16.66 -4.35
N VAL A 161 12.26 17.95 -4.66
CA VAL A 161 12.36 18.98 -3.62
C VAL A 161 10.99 19.00 -2.94
N VAL A 162 10.97 18.83 -1.62
CA VAL A 162 9.83 19.23 -0.80
C VAL A 162 9.62 20.69 -1.11
N GLU A 163 8.61 21.02 -1.92
CA GLU A 163 8.15 22.38 -2.11
C GLU A 163 7.91 22.92 -0.71
N VAL A 164 8.84 23.72 -0.21
CA VAL A 164 8.58 24.56 0.93
C VAL A 164 7.39 25.40 0.46
N PRO A 165 6.21 25.28 1.09
CA PRO A 165 5.02 25.97 0.63
C PRO A 165 5.38 27.45 0.43
N GLN A 166 5.02 28.04 -0.72
CA GLN A 166 5.34 29.44 -1.04
C GLN A 166 4.94 30.39 0.10
N ASP A 167 3.92 30.01 0.88
CA ASP A 167 3.50 30.71 2.09
C ASP A 167 4.62 30.85 3.13
N ILE A 168 5.50 29.87 3.31
CA ILE A 168 6.61 29.92 4.28
C ILE A 168 7.74 30.83 3.77
N GLU A 169 8.00 30.86 2.46
CA GLU A 169 8.94 31.80 1.85
C GLU A 169 8.43 33.24 1.98
N LEU A 170 7.16 33.46 1.64
CA LEU A 170 6.48 34.75 1.81
C LEU A 170 6.44 35.18 3.28
N LEU A 171 6.21 34.27 4.22
CA LEU A 171 6.23 34.59 5.66
C LEU A 171 7.64 34.92 6.16
N THR A 172 8.68 34.36 5.56
CA THR A 172 10.07 34.70 5.87
C THR A 172 10.42 36.08 5.32
N GLU A 173 10.02 36.37 4.09
CA GLU A 173 10.16 37.70 3.49
C GLU A 173 9.38 38.78 4.26
N ILE A 174 8.13 38.50 4.67
CA ILE A 174 7.32 39.43 5.49
C ILE A 174 7.98 39.66 6.86
N ARG A 175 8.53 38.61 7.49
CA ARG A 175 9.26 38.76 8.77
C ARG A 175 10.46 39.69 8.62
N ASP A 176 11.22 39.53 7.55
CA ASP A 176 12.45 40.30 7.32
C ASP A 176 12.12 41.75 6.92
N LEU A 177 11.09 41.97 6.09
CA LEU A 177 10.57 43.30 5.75
C LEU A 177 9.99 44.05 6.97
N LEU A 178 9.32 43.34 7.88
CA LEU A 178 8.83 43.95 9.13
C LEU A 178 9.97 44.32 10.07
N LYS A 179 11.04 43.53 10.11
CA LYS A 179 12.24 43.84 10.90
C LYS A 179 12.96 45.07 10.34
N GLU A 180 13.17 45.13 9.03
CA GLU A 180 13.77 46.29 8.37
C GLU A 180 12.93 47.56 8.57
N ASN A 181 11.60 47.47 8.50
CA ASN A 181 10.72 48.62 8.70
C ASN A 181 10.63 49.05 10.18
N LYS A 182 10.82 48.13 11.14
CA LYS A 182 10.94 48.48 12.55
C LYS A 182 12.23 49.25 12.82
N GLU A 183 13.35 48.83 12.22
CA GLU A 183 14.64 49.52 12.32
C GLU A 183 14.64 50.90 11.63
N LYS A 184 13.75 51.15 10.66
CA LYS A 184 13.58 52.46 10.01
C LYS A 184 12.67 53.44 10.76
N ASN A 185 11.84 52.96 11.69
CA ASN A 185 10.84 53.76 12.41
C ASN A 185 11.20 53.97 13.90
N GLU A 186 12.35 53.47 14.35
CA GLU A 186 13.01 53.83 15.62
C GLU A 186 14.12 54.86 15.35
#